data_AF-A0A5K1B660-F1
#
_entry.id   AF-A0A5K1B660-F1
#
_cell.length_a   1.000
_cell.length_b   1.000
_cell.length_c   1.000
_cell.angle_alpha   90.00
_cell.angle_beta   90.00
_cell.angle_gamma   90.00
#
_symmetry.space_group_name_H-M   'P 1'
#
loop_
_entity.id
_entity.type
_entity.pdbx_description
1 polymer ?
#
loop_
_entity_poly.entity_id
_entity_poly.type
_entity_poly.pdbx_seq_one_letter_code
_entity_poly.pdbx_strand_id
1 'polypeptide(L)'
;WNTSASGARPNPQGSFRYGQIPVTDVYRIENEPAQMIKGKMRTTLNGISYFIPSTPLKLADQFNVPGIFKLDFPNEPMNRPPKMDTSVINATYKGFVEIIFQNAATTVQSYHLDGYAFFVVG
;
A
#
# COMPACT_ATOMS: atom_id res chain seq x y z
N TRP A 1 14.09 -20.25 -1.82
CA TRP A 1 13.22 -19.92 -2.98
C TRP A 1 14.06 -19.08 -3.96
N ASN A 2 13.92 -19.28 -5.26
CA ASN A 2 14.75 -18.64 -6.31
C ASN A 2 13.84 -17.77 -7.20
N THR A 3 14.10 -16.46 -7.25
CA THR A 3 13.32 -15.39 -7.93
C THR A 3 13.44 -15.38 -9.46
N SER A 4 13.57 -16.54 -10.10
CA SER A 4 13.71 -16.64 -11.55
C SER A 4 12.37 -17.01 -12.20
N ALA A 5 11.58 -16.02 -12.62
CA ALA A 5 10.36 -16.26 -13.41
C ALA A 5 10.66 -16.10 -14.92
N SER A 6 10.44 -17.16 -15.70
CA SER A 6 10.56 -17.18 -17.16
C SER A 6 9.19 -17.11 -17.83
N GLY A 7 9.01 -16.18 -18.77
CA GLY A 7 7.86 -16.04 -19.65
C GLY A 7 8.33 -15.53 -21.01
N ALA A 8 8.06 -16.30 -22.06
CA ALA A 8 8.84 -16.34 -23.29
C ALA A 8 8.34 -15.44 -24.45
N ARG A 9 9.08 -14.40 -24.85
CA ARG A 9 9.04 -13.72 -26.18
C ARG A 9 10.47 -13.33 -26.64
N PRO A 10 10.77 -12.94 -27.90
CA PRO A 10 12.02 -13.26 -28.63
C PRO A 10 13.27 -12.43 -28.24
N ASN A 11 13.63 -12.45 -26.96
CA ASN A 11 14.93 -12.05 -26.42
C ASN A 11 15.28 -13.06 -25.29
N PRO A 12 16.54 -13.39 -25.00
CA PRO A 12 16.94 -14.54 -24.15
C PRO A 12 16.11 -14.66 -22.88
N GLN A 13 15.37 -15.77 -22.77
CA GLN A 13 14.32 -15.96 -21.77
C GLN A 13 14.90 -16.45 -20.46
N GLY A 14 14.62 -15.72 -19.38
CA GLY A 14 14.86 -16.20 -18.00
C GLY A 14 15.75 -15.34 -17.12
N SER A 15 16.05 -14.08 -17.47
CA SER A 15 16.95 -13.24 -16.67
C SER A 15 16.40 -11.86 -16.31
N PHE A 16 15.10 -11.72 -16.06
CA PHE A 16 14.59 -10.46 -15.51
C PHE A 16 14.93 -10.41 -14.01
N ARG A 17 16.05 -9.75 -13.69
CA ARG A 17 16.54 -9.59 -12.33
C ARG A 17 15.81 -8.43 -11.65
N TYR A 18 14.63 -8.71 -11.09
CA TYR A 18 13.83 -7.71 -10.38
C TYR A 18 14.62 -6.93 -9.31
N GLY A 19 15.59 -7.57 -8.62
CA GLY A 19 16.46 -6.91 -7.64
C GLY A 19 17.51 -5.95 -8.21
N GLN A 20 17.61 -5.81 -9.54
CA GLN A 20 18.48 -4.80 -10.18
C GLN A 20 17.68 -3.60 -10.70
N ILE A 21 16.36 -3.60 -10.57
CA ILE A 21 15.51 -2.47 -10.92
C ILE A 21 15.56 -1.49 -9.76
N PRO A 22 15.88 -0.21 -10.00
CA PRO A 22 15.87 0.78 -8.95
C PRO A 22 14.45 0.92 -8.37
N VAL A 23 14.31 0.66 -7.08
CA VAL A 23 13.07 0.87 -6.34
C VAL A 23 12.77 2.37 -6.31
N THR A 24 11.60 2.75 -6.80
CA THR A 24 11.13 4.12 -6.86
C THR A 24 10.66 4.59 -5.49
N ASP A 25 9.88 3.75 -4.80
CA ASP A 25 9.33 4.04 -3.49
C ASP A 25 9.28 2.77 -2.65
N VAL A 26 9.52 2.92 -1.34
CA VAL A 26 9.37 1.86 -0.34
C VAL A 26 8.27 2.28 0.63
N TYR A 27 7.29 1.41 0.85
CA TYR A 27 6.22 1.60 1.84
C TYR A 27 6.31 0.52 2.91
N ARG A 28 6.70 0.89 4.12
CA ARG A 28 6.60 0.01 5.29
C ARG A 28 5.24 0.22 5.92
N ILE A 29 4.36 -0.76 5.75
CA ILE A 29 2.99 -0.74 6.22
C ILE A 29 2.90 -1.60 7.47
N GLU A 30 2.76 -0.96 8.62
CA GLU A 30 2.54 -1.61 9.89
C GLU A 30 1.05 -1.64 10.25
N ASN A 31 0.58 -2.82 10.64
CA ASN A 31 -0.72 -2.98 11.28
C ASN A 31 -0.55 -3.26 12.76
N GLU A 32 -1.43 -2.68 13.57
CA GLU A 32 -1.49 -2.87 15.01
C GLU A 32 -2.77 -3.63 15.41
N PRO A 33 -2.84 -4.17 16.64
CA PRO A 33 -4.10 -4.63 17.23
C PRO A 33 -5.20 -3.57 17.10
N ALA A 34 -6.46 -4.01 17.00
CA ALA A 34 -7.57 -3.07 16.90
C ALA A 34 -7.63 -2.12 18.10
N GLN A 35 -7.83 -0.83 17.84
CA GLN A 35 -7.89 0.22 18.86
C GLN A 35 -9.24 0.96 18.81
N MET A 36 -9.59 1.60 19.92
CA MET A 36 -10.81 2.39 20.01
C MET A 36 -10.61 3.75 19.35
N ILE A 37 -11.27 4.00 18.22
CA ILE A 37 -11.18 5.27 17.48
C ILE A 37 -12.61 5.78 17.24
N LYS A 38 -12.92 6.97 17.77
CA LYS A 38 -14.26 7.57 17.74
C LYS A 38 -15.36 6.62 18.26
N GLY A 39 -15.09 5.92 19.35
CA GLY A 39 -16.06 5.03 20.01
C GLY A 39 -16.33 3.68 19.31
N LYS A 40 -15.55 3.33 18.27
CA LYS A 40 -15.62 2.03 17.60
C LYS A 40 -14.24 1.36 17.58
N MET A 41 -14.21 0.04 17.80
CA MET A 41 -13.01 -0.76 17.55
C MET A 41 -12.67 -0.76 16.06
N ARG A 42 -11.46 -0.33 15.72
CA ARG A 42 -10.99 -0.17 14.34
C ARG A 42 -9.57 -0.67 14.19
N THR A 43 -9.26 -1.21 13.03
CA THR A 43 -7.90 -1.51 12.59
C THR A 43 -7.34 -0.34 11.80
N THR A 44 -6.01 -0.27 11.75
CA THR A 44 -5.29 0.76 11.01
C THR A 44 -4.10 0.19 10.25
N LEU A 45 -3.68 0.93 9.24
CA LEU A 45 -2.39 0.77 8.56
C LEU A 45 -1.62 2.07 8.74
N ASN A 46 -0.41 2.02 9.30
CA ASN A 46 0.40 3.19 9.66
C ASN A 46 -0.39 4.27 10.45
N GLY A 47 -1.27 3.83 11.37
CA GLY A 47 -2.10 4.71 12.18
C GLY A 47 -3.29 5.37 11.44
N ILE A 48 -3.59 4.96 10.20
CA ILE A 48 -4.79 5.40 9.47
C ILE A 48 -5.84 4.30 9.47
N SER A 49 -7.01 4.58 10.05
CA SER A 49 -8.23 3.81 9.82
C SER A 49 -8.96 4.39 8.62
N TYR A 50 -8.89 3.72 7.48
CA TYR A 50 -9.51 4.21 6.26
C TYR A 50 -11.04 4.27 6.38
N PHE A 51 -11.64 5.35 5.88
CA PHE A 51 -13.08 5.41 5.66
C PHE A 51 -13.37 5.73 4.21
N ILE A 52 -14.44 5.12 3.69
CA ILE A 52 -14.88 5.29 2.32
C ILE A 52 -15.58 6.67 2.22
N PRO A 53 -15.08 7.60 1.40
CA PRO A 53 -15.74 8.88 1.18
C PRO A 53 -17.05 8.69 0.40
N SER A 54 -17.96 9.67 0.50
CA SER A 54 -19.22 9.65 -0.25
C SER A 54 -19.02 9.80 -1.76
N THR A 55 -17.94 10.46 -2.18
CA THR A 55 -17.56 10.63 -3.59
C THR A 55 -16.47 9.62 -3.95
N PRO A 56 -16.63 8.79 -5.00
CA PRO A 56 -15.60 7.86 -5.43
C PRO A 56 -14.26 8.56 -5.77
N LEU A 57 -13.14 8.01 -5.28
CA LEU A 57 -11.82 8.65 -5.40
C LEU A 57 -11.45 9.03 -6.83
N LYS A 58 -11.68 8.13 -7.80
CA LYS A 58 -11.38 8.41 -9.22
C LYS A 58 -12.17 9.58 -9.79
N LEU A 59 -13.44 9.72 -9.37
CA LEU A 59 -14.28 10.85 -9.82
C LEU A 59 -13.85 12.14 -9.12
N ALA A 60 -13.54 12.07 -7.82
CA ALA A 60 -13.06 13.22 -7.08
C ALA A 60 -11.75 13.76 -7.69
N ASP A 61 -10.83 12.88 -8.06
CA ASP A 61 -9.58 13.23 -8.74
C ASP A 61 -9.84 13.80 -10.15
N GLN A 62 -10.62 13.10 -10.98
CA GLN A 62 -10.94 13.51 -12.36
C GLN A 62 -11.58 14.92 -12.43
N PHE A 63 -12.44 15.25 -11.47
CA PHE A 63 -13.15 16.53 -11.43
C PHE A 63 -12.54 17.55 -10.45
N ASN A 64 -11.35 17.26 -9.88
CA ASN A 64 -10.65 18.12 -8.92
C ASN A 64 -11.51 18.57 -7.73
N VAL A 65 -12.29 17.66 -7.16
CA VAL A 65 -13.17 17.95 -6.01
C VAL A 65 -12.33 18.02 -4.73
N PRO A 66 -12.22 19.18 -4.06
CA PRO A 66 -11.35 19.33 -2.90
C PRO A 66 -11.92 18.63 -1.66
N GLY A 67 -11.03 18.18 -0.77
CA GLY A 67 -11.39 17.69 0.56
C GLY A 67 -11.95 16.26 0.63
N ILE A 68 -12.04 15.54 -0.49
CA ILE A 68 -12.53 14.15 -0.51
C ILE A 68 -11.47 13.17 0.00
N PHE A 69 -10.21 13.38 -0.37
CA PHE A 69 -9.07 12.57 0.05
C PHE A 69 -7.82 13.44 0.20
N LYS A 70 -6.78 12.88 0.81
CA LYS A 70 -5.47 13.50 0.97
C LYS A 70 -4.39 12.57 0.41
N LEU A 71 -3.40 13.14 -0.25
CA LEU A 71 -2.23 12.42 -0.76
C LEU A 71 -1.11 12.35 0.30
N ASP A 72 -1.47 12.04 1.54
CA ASP A 72 -0.60 12.12 2.72
C ASP A 72 -0.43 10.77 3.44
N PHE A 73 -0.66 9.65 2.74
CA PHE A 73 -0.49 8.35 3.36
C PHE A 73 1.00 8.14 3.65
N PRO A 74 1.37 7.81 4.90
CA PRO A 74 2.77 7.77 5.28
C PRO A 74 3.46 6.52 4.74
N ASN A 75 4.65 6.71 4.17
CA ASN A 75 5.50 5.60 3.72
C ASN A 75 6.00 4.73 4.89
N GLU A 76 5.97 5.28 6.10
CA GLU A 76 6.52 4.68 7.31
C GLU A 76 5.55 4.83 8.49
N PRO A 77 5.53 3.91 9.46
CA PRO A 77 4.75 4.08 10.69
C PRO A 77 5.14 5.38 11.40
N MET A 78 4.16 6.17 11.80
CA MET A 78 4.39 7.39 12.55
C MET A 78 4.09 7.19 14.02
N ASN A 79 4.89 7.81 14.88
CA ASN A 79 4.62 7.92 16.30
C ASN A 79 3.52 8.97 16.57
N ARG A 80 2.28 8.67 16.18
CA ARG A 80 1.10 9.51 16.41
C ARG A 80 -0.12 8.66 16.77
N PRO A 81 -1.09 9.21 17.51
CA PRO A 81 -2.34 8.52 17.76
C PRO A 81 -3.04 8.17 16.44
N PRO A 82 -3.64 6.98 16.33
CA PRO A 82 -4.33 6.61 15.11
C PRO A 82 -5.57 7.48 14.90
N LYS A 83 -5.86 7.75 13.63
CA LYS A 83 -6.99 8.58 13.23
C LYS A 83 -7.77 7.92 12.09
N MET A 84 -9.03 8.34 11.96
CA MET A 84 -9.85 7.99 10.81
C MET A 84 -9.62 9.04 9.71
N ASP A 85 -9.20 8.61 8.53
CA ASP A 85 -8.91 9.51 7.40
C ASP A 85 -9.08 8.81 6.04
N THR A 86 -9.30 9.57 4.98
CA THR A 86 -9.22 9.09 3.59
C THR A 86 -7.88 9.54 3.00
N SER A 87 -6.83 8.84 3.43
CA SER A 87 -5.44 9.11 3.05
C SER A 87 -5.00 8.11 1.99
N VAL A 88 -4.39 8.60 0.91
CA VAL A 88 -4.06 7.86 -0.31
C VAL A 88 -2.57 8.02 -0.60
N ILE A 89 -1.96 6.95 -1.09
CA ILE A 89 -0.57 6.95 -1.57
C ILE A 89 -0.52 7.60 -2.96
N ASN A 90 0.30 8.63 -3.12
CA ASN A 90 0.59 9.23 -4.43
C ASN A 90 1.76 8.51 -5.11
N ALA A 91 1.50 7.35 -5.69
CA ALA A 91 2.54 6.55 -6.33
C ALA A 91 2.94 7.14 -7.69
N THR A 92 4.23 7.04 -8.02
CA THR A 92 4.76 7.46 -9.32
C THR A 92 4.28 6.54 -10.44
N TYR A 93 3.77 7.10 -11.54
CA TYR A 93 3.36 6.32 -12.72
C TYR A 93 4.54 5.48 -13.26
N LYS A 94 4.32 4.17 -13.45
CA LYS A 94 5.35 3.18 -13.83
C LYS A 94 6.52 3.06 -12.83
N GLY A 95 6.32 3.49 -11.58
CA GLY A 95 7.28 3.25 -10.51
C GLY A 95 7.43 1.76 -10.19
N PHE A 96 8.62 1.36 -9.74
CA PHE A 96 8.88 0.04 -9.18
C PHE A 96 8.83 0.15 -7.66
N VAL A 97 7.75 -0.34 -7.05
CA VAL A 97 7.45 -0.11 -5.63
C VAL A 97 7.71 -1.38 -4.81
N GLU A 98 8.33 -1.20 -3.64
CA GLU A 98 8.45 -2.23 -2.61
C GLU A 98 7.47 -1.93 -1.47
N ILE A 99 6.68 -2.93 -1.07
CA ILE A 99 5.74 -2.82 0.05
C ILE A 99 6.13 -3.88 1.09
N ILE A 100 6.45 -3.41 2.30
CA ILE A 100 6.86 -4.25 3.42
C ILE A 100 5.74 -4.24 4.44
N PHE A 101 5.04 -5.37 4.62
CA PHE A 101 4.01 -5.51 5.64
C PHE A 101 4.63 -5.93 6.98
N GLN A 102 4.33 -5.18 8.04
CA GLN A 102 4.73 -5.48 9.41
C GLN A 102 3.49 -5.71 10.26
N ASN A 103 3.38 -6.90 10.83
CA ASN A 103 2.25 -7.25 11.68
C ASN A 103 2.64 -7.24 13.15
N ALA A 104 2.28 -6.18 13.85
CA ALA A 104 2.47 -6.08 15.30
C ALA A 104 1.31 -6.74 16.09
N ALA A 105 0.28 -7.25 15.41
CA ALA A 105 -0.83 -7.96 16.03
C ALA A 105 -0.55 -9.47 16.17
N THR A 106 -1.37 -10.14 16.97
CA THR A 106 -1.26 -11.58 17.23
C THR A 106 -1.98 -12.45 16.20
N THR A 107 -2.73 -11.84 15.29
CA THR A 107 -3.53 -12.54 14.28
C THR A 107 -2.96 -12.30 12.88
N VAL A 108 -3.01 -13.33 12.03
CA VAL A 108 -2.58 -13.23 10.63
C VAL A 108 -3.48 -12.22 9.89
N GLN A 109 -2.86 -11.33 9.13
CA GLN A 109 -3.53 -10.41 8.21
C GLN A 109 -3.28 -10.83 6.77
N SER A 110 -4.32 -10.77 5.95
CA SER A 110 -4.24 -11.06 4.52
C SER A 110 -4.47 -9.78 3.73
N TYR A 111 -3.58 -9.49 2.78
CA TYR A 111 -3.63 -8.29 1.96
C TYR A 111 -3.90 -8.64 0.50
N HIS A 112 -4.68 -7.79 -0.17
CA HIS A 112 -4.97 -7.87 -1.59
C HIS A 112 -4.64 -6.53 -2.24
N LEU A 113 -4.01 -6.57 -3.41
CA LEU A 113 -3.68 -5.39 -4.19
C LEU A 113 -4.51 -5.39 -5.49
N ASP A 114 -5.47 -4.47 -5.58
CA ASP A 114 -6.32 -4.35 -6.75
C ASP A 114 -5.55 -3.78 -7.95
N GLY A 115 -5.80 -4.31 -9.15
CA GLY A 115 -5.32 -3.75 -10.42
C GLY A 115 -3.87 -4.09 -10.78
N TYR A 116 -3.13 -4.79 -9.92
CA TYR A 116 -1.75 -5.21 -10.17
C TYR A 116 -1.50 -6.63 -9.66
N ALA A 117 -0.63 -7.36 -10.35
CA ALA A 117 0.04 -8.52 -9.78
C ALA A 117 1.32 -8.06 -9.07
N PHE A 118 1.73 -8.79 -8.04
CA PHE A 118 2.95 -8.53 -7.28
C PHE A 118 3.71 -9.82 -7.03
N PHE A 119 4.99 -9.69 -6.70
CA PHE A 119 5.85 -10.80 -6.31
C PHE A 119 6.13 -10.69 -4.82
N VAL A 120 5.89 -11.78 -4.08
CA VAL A 120 6.28 -11.88 -2.68
C VAL A 120 7.76 -12.21 -2.65
N VAL A 121 8.55 -11.37 -1.98
CA VAL A 121 10.02 -11.49 -1.96
C VAL A 121 10.66 -11.69 -0.59
N GLY A 122 9.87 -11.74 0.48
CA GLY A 122 10.36 -11.90 1.85
C GLY A 122 9.22 -11.88 2.85
#